data_AF-A0A0U3LJT9-F1
#
_entry.id   AF-A0A0U3LJT9-F1
#
_cell.length_a   1.000
_cell.length_b   1.000
_cell.length_c   1.000
_cell.angle_alpha   90.00
_cell.angle_beta   90.00
_cell.angle_gamma   90.00
#
_symmetry.space_group_name_H-M   'P 1'
#
loop_
_entity.id
_entity.type
_entity.pdbx_description
1 polymer ?
#
loop_
_entity_poly.entity_id
_entity_poly.type
_entity_poly.pdbx_seq_one_letter_code
_entity_poly.pdbx_strand_id
1 'polypeptide(L)' 'MEARDYVIALLGAGMTQAQIAEKTGMGQPTVSKVYRGEVADVLSRNYRRLQELHAEVVGDQKAPSEAAQA' A
#
# COMPACT_ATOMS: atom_id res chain seq x y z
N MET A 1 1.93 -11.53 0.83
CA MET A 1 1.12 -10.31 0.70
C MET A 1 1.10 -9.98 -0.77
N GLU A 2 -0.07 -10.02 -1.38
CA GLU A 2 -0.26 -9.70 -2.79
C GLU A 2 -0.34 -8.18 -2.99
N ALA A 3 -0.26 -7.71 -4.25
CA ALA A 3 -0.37 -6.28 -4.55
C ALA A 3 -1.65 -5.64 -3.99
N ARG A 4 -2.76 -6.38 -4.02
CA ARG A 4 -4.05 -5.95 -3.46
C ARG A 4 -3.98 -5.73 -1.96
N ASP A 5 -3.29 -6.62 -1.24
CA ASP A 5 -3.17 -6.54 0.21
C ASP A 5 -2.41 -5.28 0.64
N TYR A 6 -1.35 -4.89 -0.07
CA TYR A 6 -0.64 -3.63 0.17
C TYR A 6 -1.57 -2.42 -0.01
N VAL A 7 -2.37 -2.40 -1.08
CA VAL A 7 -3.32 -1.31 -1.31
C VAL A 7 -4.37 -1.24 -0.20
N ILE A 8 -4.91 -2.38 0.24
CA ILE A 8 -5.88 -2.42 1.36
C ILE A 8 -5.23 -1.92 2.66
N ALA A 9 -4.02 -2.34 2.97
CA ALA A 9 -3.30 -1.91 4.16
C ALA A 9 -3.02 -0.39 4.15
N LEU A 10 -2.61 0.15 3.00
CA LEU A 10 -2.41 1.59 2.83
C LEU A 10 -3.71 2.40 2.96
N LEU A 11 -4.82 1.89 2.43
CA LEU A 11 -6.14 2.49 2.64
C LEU A 11 -6.54 2.43 4.13
N GLY A 12 -6.28 1.31 4.81
CA GLY A 12 -6.51 1.14 6.25
C GLY A 12 -5.67 2.10 7.10
N ALA A 13 -4.50 2.51 6.61
CA ALA A 13 -3.66 3.55 7.20
C ALA A 13 -4.15 5.00 6.92
N GLY A 14 -5.33 5.16 6.31
CA GLY A 14 -5.95 6.47 6.07
C GLY A 14 -5.54 7.13 4.75
N MET A 15 -4.79 6.45 3.88
CA MET A 15 -4.47 6.97 2.55
C MET A 15 -5.65 6.80 1.58
N THR A 16 -5.69 7.63 0.55
CA THR A 16 -6.60 7.48 -0.59
C THR A 16 -5.92 6.78 -1.77
N GLN A 17 -6.69 6.19 -2.69
CA GLN A 17 -6.14 5.59 -3.92
C GLN A 17 -5.36 6.60 -4.77
N ALA A 18 -5.73 7.88 -4.74
CA ALA A 18 -5.03 8.96 -5.45
C ALA A 18 -3.64 9.23 -4.85
N GLN A 19 -3.53 9.29 -3.51
CA GLN A 19 -2.25 9.45 -2.82
C GLN A 19 -1.34 8.23 -3.02
N ILE A 20 -1.91 7.02 -3.00
CA ILE A 20 -1.15 5.79 -3.31
C ILE A 20 -0.63 5.85 -4.74
N ALA A 21 -1.46 6.29 -5.70
CA ALA A 21 -1.06 6.42 -7.09
C ALA A 21 0.08 7.42 -7.30
N GLU A 22 -0.01 8.58 -6.65
CA GLU A 22 1.02 9.61 -6.68
C GLU A 22 2.34 9.10 -6.09
N LYS A 23 2.30 8.51 -4.88
CA LYS A 23 3.50 8.03 -4.18
C LYS A 23 4.15 6.82 -4.82
N THR A 24 3.37 5.94 -5.44
CA THR A 24 3.91 4.76 -6.16
C THR A 24 4.20 5.03 -7.64
N GLY A 25 3.79 6.17 -8.18
CA GLY A 25 3.80 6.44 -9.62
C GLY A 25 2.95 5.48 -10.44
N MET A 26 2.13 4.63 -9.81
CA MET A 26 1.16 3.77 -10.46
C MET A 26 -0.07 4.63 -10.75
N GLY A 27 -0.33 4.99 -12.00
CA GLY A 27 -1.51 5.82 -12.32
C GLY A 27 -2.78 5.31 -11.63
N GLN A 28 -3.63 6.23 -11.14
CA GLN A 28 -4.80 5.90 -10.31
C GLN A 28 -5.71 4.78 -10.87
N PRO A 29 -5.95 4.67 -12.20
CA PRO A 29 -6.69 3.53 -12.74
C PRO A 29 -6.06 2.16 -12.44
N THR A 30 -4.72 2.09 -12.39
CA THR A 30 -3.98 0.87 -12.02
C THR A 30 -4.24 0.51 -10.57
N VAL A 31 -4.09 1.47 -9.64
CA VAL A 31 -4.37 1.27 -8.21
C VAL A 31 -5.81 0.81 -8.00
N SER A 32 -6.76 1.39 -8.74
CA SER A 32 -8.17 1.04 -8.68
C SER A 32 -8.46 -0.40 -9.12
N LYS A 33 -7.83 -0.86 -10.22
CA LYS A 33 -7.95 -2.26 -10.67
C LYS A 33 -7.32 -3.24 -9.69
N VAL A 34 -6.16 -2.90 -9.12
CA VAL A 34 -5.49 -3.71 -8.08
C VAL A 34 -6.39 -3.86 -6.86
N TYR A 35 -6.98 -2.76 -6.37
CA TYR A 35 -7.91 -2.77 -5.24
C TYR A 35 -9.12 -3.69 -5.47
N ARG A 36 -9.73 -3.61 -6.68
CA ARG A 36 -10.86 -4.45 -7.08
C ARG A 36 -10.49 -5.91 -7.36
N GLY A 37 -9.21 -6.25 -7.41
CA GLY A 37 -8.76 -7.61 -7.76
C GLY A 37 -8.91 -7.93 -9.26
N GLU A 38 -9.01 -6.91 -10.11
CA GLU A 38 -9.15 -7.05 -11.57
C GLU A 38 -7.81 -7.29 -12.28
N VAL A 39 -6.71 -7.37 -11.54
CA VAL A 39 -5.37 -7.62 -12.04
C VAL A 39 -4.86 -8.90 -11.42
N ALA A 40 -4.58 -9.91 -12.26
CA ALA A 40 -3.98 -11.16 -11.82
C ALA A 40 -2.52 -10.95 -11.38
N ASP A 41 -1.75 -10.17 -12.15
CA ASP A 41 -0.35 -9.87 -11.87
C ASP A 41 -0.01 -8.40 -12.08
N VAL A 42 0.65 -7.81 -11.10
CA VAL A 42 1.13 -6.43 -11.17
C VAL A 42 2.58 -6.43 -11.64
N LEU A 43 2.95 -5.51 -12.54
CA LEU A 43 4.34 -5.35 -12.97
C LEU A 43 5.28 -5.27 -11.76
N SER A 44 6.40 -5.99 -11.78
CA SER A 44 7.29 -6.14 -10.61
C SER A 44 7.75 -4.80 -10.01
N ARG A 45 7.99 -3.79 -10.85
CA ARG A 45 8.34 -2.41 -10.41
C ARG A 45 7.23 -1.76 -9.57
N ASN A 46 5.98 -1.97 -9.94
CA ASN A 46 4.81 -1.40 -9.28
C ASN A 46 4.57 -2.13 -7.95
N TYR A 47 4.75 -3.46 -7.95
CA TYR A 47 4.71 -4.26 -6.72
C TYR A 47 5.76 -3.79 -5.71
N ARG A 48 7.02 -3.59 -6.12
CA ARG A 48 8.09 -3.10 -5.23
C ARG A 48 7.76 -1.73 -4.63
N ARG A 49 7.23 -0.81 -5.43
CA ARG A 49 6.81 0.51 -4.92
C ARG A 49 5.66 0.45 -3.92
N LEU A 50 4.71 -0.46 -4.12
CA LEU A 50 3.65 -0.72 -3.12
C LEU A 50 4.24 -1.28 -1.82
N GLN A 51 5.19 -2.21 -1.93
CA GLN A 51 5.89 -2.78 -0.78
C GLN A 51 6.69 -1.73 -0.01
N GLU A 52 7.46 -0.89 -0.71
CA GLU A 52 8.22 0.23 -0.13
C GLU A 52 7.30 1.22 0.57
N LEU A 53 6.24 1.69 -0.10
CA LEU A 53 5.28 2.61 0.48
C LEU A 53 4.55 2.01 1.69
N HIS A 54 4.22 0.72 1.65
CA HIS A 54 3.65 0.03 2.80
C HIS A 54 4.61 -0.05 3.97
N ALA A 55 5.88 -0.37 3.73
CA ALA A 55 6.89 -0.39 4.77
C ALA A 55 7.07 1.00 5.42
N GLU A 56 7.04 2.07 4.62
CA GLU A 56 7.08 3.45 5.13
C GLU A 56 5.86 3.83 5.95
N VAL A 57 4.63 3.52 5.48
CA VAL A 57 3.40 4.02 6.10
C VAL A 57 2.91 3.14 7.24
N VAL A 58 3.06 1.82 7.12
CA VAL A 58 2.58 0.85 8.11
C VAL A 58 3.71 0.44 9.05
N GLY A 59 4.96 0.40 8.57
CA GLY A 59 6.12 0.15 9.43
C GLY A 59 6.37 1.28 10.43
N ASP A 60 6.16 2.54 10.02
CA ASP A 60 6.26 3.71 10.91
C ASP A 60 5.12 3.71 11.97
N GLN A 61 3.93 3.23 11.62
CA GLN A 61 2.81 3.10 12.56
C GLN A 61 2.97 1.99 13.61
N LYS A 62 3.94 1.07 13.46
CA LYS A 62 4.20 0.03 14.47
C LYS A 62 5.05 0.54 15.65
N ALA A 63 5.66 1.73 15.54
CA ALA A 63 6.36 2.39 16.66
C ALA A 63 5.64 3.71 16.99
N PRO A 64 4.61 3.71 17.88
CA PRO A 64 4.87 3.69 19.32
C PRO A 64 3.78 2.98 20.18
N SER A 65 3.13 1.90 19.73
CA SER A 65 2.10 1.21 20.54
C SER A 65 2.59 0.04 21.40
N GLU A 66 3.84 -0.43 21.24
CA GLU A 66 4.40 -1.53 22.07
C GLU A 66 5.24 -1.04 23.26
N ALA A 67 5.41 0.29 23.45
CA ALA A 67 6.19 0.86 24.56
C ALA A 67 5.38 1.20 25.83
N ALA A 68 4.08 0.87 25.88
CA ALA A 68 3.20 1.21 27.02
C ALA A 68 2.68 -0.02 27.79
N GLN A 69 3.25 -1.21 27.58
CA GLN A 69 2.90 -2.41 28.34
C GLN A 69 4.15 -3.20 28.75
N ALA A 70 4.86 -2.73 29.78
CA ALA A 70 5.62 -3.53 30.75
C ALA A 70 6.19 -2.63 31.86
#